data_AF-A0AAE4AM94-F1
#
_entry.id   AF-A0AAE4AM94-F1
#
_cell.length_a   1.000
_cell.length_b   1.000
_cell.length_c   1.000
_cell.angle_alpha   90.00
_cell.angle_beta   90.00
_cell.angle_gamma   90.00
#
_symmetry.space_group_name_H-M   'P 1'
#
loop_
_entity.id
_entity.type
_entity.pdbx_description
1 polymer ?
#
loop_
_entity_poly.entity_id
_entity_poly.type
_entity_poly.pdbx_seq_one_letter_code
_entity_poly.pdbx_strand_id
1 'polypeptide(L)'
;MTKLNQHTKRTAVIAALLILLAMFLRMMKWMIPVASTVDFITGVLRASMRNSMLNGCSAESHVSHVLSDRLSSRPMGWSQVGADRMSKLRCYERNHGRGKLIDLVRYSRKQRIIKATGTDCVPVREVALREIRKEHYNKAKSYIELIQASIPGTSARKAASIRGHLRLI
;
A
#
# COMPACT_ATOMS: atom_id res chain seq x y z
N MET A 1 68.61 -31.45 -57.26
CA MET A 1 67.17 -31.20 -57.02
C MET A 1 66.70 -31.51 -55.59
N THR A 2 67.56 -31.42 -54.56
CA THR A 2 67.21 -31.82 -53.17
C THR A 2 67.05 -30.64 -52.20
N LYS A 3 67.64 -29.47 -52.49
CA LYS A 3 67.55 -28.29 -51.61
C LYS A 3 66.16 -27.63 -51.59
N LEU A 4 65.41 -27.67 -52.70
CA LEU A 4 64.07 -27.07 -52.77
C LEU A 4 63.07 -27.78 -51.84
N ASN A 5 63.10 -29.13 -51.82
CA ASN A 5 62.19 -29.95 -51.01
C ASN A 5 62.44 -29.82 -49.49
N GLN A 6 63.71 -29.64 -49.08
CA GLN A 6 64.07 -29.40 -47.69
C GLN A 6 63.52 -28.04 -47.20
N HIS A 7 63.50 -27.02 -48.07
CA HIS A 7 62.98 -25.70 -47.75
C HIS A 7 61.44 -25.72 -47.60
N THR A 8 60.74 -26.43 -48.49
CA THR A 8 59.27 -26.59 -48.42
C THR A 8 58.82 -27.32 -47.15
N LYS A 9 59.58 -28.33 -46.72
CA LYS A 9 59.30 -29.05 -45.45
C LYS A 9 59.50 -28.15 -44.23
N ARG A 10 60.58 -27.36 -44.20
CA ARG A 10 60.85 -26.41 -43.11
C ARG A 10 59.79 -25.32 -43.02
N THR A 11 59.36 -24.77 -44.15
CA THR A 11 58.28 -23.77 -44.18
C THR A 11 56.93 -24.37 -43.74
N ALA A 12 56.64 -25.62 -44.08
CA ALA A 12 55.43 -26.31 -43.63
C ALA A 12 55.40 -26.54 -42.11
N VAL A 13 56.54 -26.93 -41.51
CA VAL A 13 56.65 -27.11 -40.06
C VAL A 13 56.48 -25.77 -39.32
N ILE A 14 57.11 -24.70 -39.81
CA ILE A 14 56.97 -23.36 -39.23
C ILE A 14 55.52 -22.87 -39.36
N ALA A 15 54.87 -23.07 -40.51
CA ALA A 15 53.48 -22.72 -40.70
C ALA A 15 52.55 -23.50 -39.75
N ALA A 16 52.77 -24.80 -39.56
CA ALA A 16 52.00 -25.61 -38.62
C ALA A 16 52.17 -25.14 -37.17
N LEU A 17 53.41 -24.79 -36.78
CA LEU A 17 53.70 -24.27 -35.44
C LEU A 17 53.04 -22.91 -35.20
N LEU A 18 53.04 -22.03 -36.20
CA LEU A 18 52.38 -20.72 -36.14
C LEU A 18 50.86 -20.85 -36.07
N ILE A 19 50.26 -21.81 -36.79
CA ILE A 19 48.82 -22.09 -36.71
C ILE A 19 48.45 -22.62 -35.32
N LEU A 20 49.24 -23.55 -34.76
CA LEU A 20 49.05 -24.05 -33.39
C LEU A 20 49.16 -22.93 -32.34
N LEU A 21 50.17 -22.06 -32.47
CA LEU A 21 50.34 -20.91 -31.57
C LEU A 21 49.19 -19.91 -31.70
N ALA A 22 48.73 -19.62 -32.92
CA ALA A 22 47.59 -18.73 -33.16
C ALA A 22 46.28 -19.32 -32.62
N MET A 23 46.07 -20.64 -32.75
CA MET A 23 44.93 -21.34 -32.15
C MET A 23 44.99 -21.28 -30.62
N PHE A 24 46.16 -21.48 -30.03
CA PHE A 24 46.36 -21.40 -28.58
C PHE A 24 46.11 -19.99 -28.03
N LEU A 25 46.64 -18.95 -28.70
CA LEU A 25 46.39 -17.56 -28.33
C LEU A 25 44.92 -17.16 -28.52
N ARG A 26 44.25 -17.69 -29.56
CA ARG A 26 42.81 -17.49 -29.76
C ARG A 26 42.00 -18.16 -28.66
N MET A 27 42.37 -19.37 -28.22
CA MET A 27 41.75 -20.06 -27.09
C MET A 27 41.90 -19.27 -25.79
N MET A 28 43.10 -18.73 -25.51
CA MET A 28 43.33 -17.93 -24.30
C MET A 28 42.50 -16.65 -24.28
N LYS A 29 42.27 -15.99 -25.44
CA LYS A 29 41.43 -14.78 -25.51
C LYS A 29 39.96 -15.03 -25.15
N TRP A 30 39.44 -16.23 -25.40
CA TRP A 30 38.09 -16.63 -24.99
C TRP A 30 37.99 -17.09 -23.53
N MET A 31 39.12 -17.29 -22.84
CA MET A 31 39.17 -17.76 -21.44
C MET A 31 39.21 -16.61 -20.42
N ILE A 32 39.71 -15.43 -20.81
CA ILE A 32 39.78 -14.21 -19.98
C ILE A 32 38.39 -13.73 -19.45
N PRO A 33 37.29 -13.73 -20.23
CA PRO A 33 35.99 -13.23 -19.74
C PRO A 33 35.31 -14.18 -18.75
N VAL A 34 35.68 -15.46 -18.71
CA VAL A 34 35.11 -16.43 -17.77
C VAL A 34 35.71 -16.24 -16.38
N ALA A 35 37.02 -15.96 -16.30
CA ALA A 35 37.74 -15.66 -15.06
C ALA A 35 37.17 -14.42 -14.34
N SER A 36 36.92 -13.33 -15.06
CA SER A 36 36.34 -12.11 -14.46
C SER A 36 34.91 -12.31 -13.96
N THR A 37 34.13 -13.18 -14.61
CA THR A 37 32.75 -13.49 -14.20
C THR A 37 32.73 -14.36 -12.94
N VAL A 38 33.60 -15.37 -12.85
CA VAL A 38 33.71 -16.17 -11.62
C VAL A 38 34.31 -15.37 -10.46
N ASP A 39 35.25 -14.47 -10.71
CA ASP A 39 35.78 -13.57 -9.69
C ASP A 39 34.74 -12.54 -9.23
N PHE A 40 33.90 -12.04 -10.14
CA PHE A 40 32.78 -11.17 -9.79
C PHE A 40 31.71 -11.91 -8.97
N ILE A 41 31.31 -13.11 -9.39
CA ILE A 41 30.33 -13.93 -8.65
C ILE A 41 30.90 -14.35 -7.29
N THR A 42 32.17 -14.74 -7.23
CA THR A 42 32.85 -15.09 -5.97
C THR A 42 33.02 -13.86 -5.09
N GLY A 43 33.27 -12.68 -5.67
CA GLY A 43 33.33 -11.40 -4.97
C GLY A 43 31.98 -10.98 -4.38
N VAL A 44 30.89 -11.14 -5.14
CA VAL A 44 29.51 -10.90 -4.68
C VAL A 44 29.11 -11.90 -3.60
N LEU A 45 29.41 -13.20 -3.78
CA LEU A 45 29.14 -14.23 -2.78
C LEU A 45 29.94 -13.97 -1.50
N ARG A 46 31.21 -13.55 -1.62
CA ARG A 46 32.07 -13.18 -0.48
C ARG A 46 31.68 -11.85 0.16
N ALA A 47 31.08 -10.91 -0.57
CA ALA A 47 30.47 -9.71 0.00
C ALA A 47 29.17 -10.06 0.75
N SER A 48 28.34 -10.92 0.18
CA SER A 48 27.12 -11.44 0.80
C SER A 48 27.42 -12.22 2.09
N MET A 49 28.43 -13.10 2.06
CA MET A 49 28.86 -13.89 3.22
C MET A 49 29.68 -13.09 4.26
N ARG A 50 30.18 -11.90 3.92
CA ARG A 50 30.80 -10.96 4.88
C ARG A 50 29.77 -10.20 5.72
N ASN A 51 28.47 -10.34 5.44
CA ASN A 51 27.42 -9.86 6.33
C ASN A 51 27.15 -10.86 7.48
N SER A 52 28.22 -11.46 8.01
CA SER A 52 28.24 -12.33 9.19
C SER A 52 28.13 -11.54 10.51
N MET A 53 27.98 -10.22 10.47
CA MET A 53 27.58 -9.41 11.63
C MET A 53 26.11 -9.59 12.05
N LEU A 54 25.35 -10.44 11.36
CA LEU A 54 24.03 -10.91 11.80
C LEU A 54 24.08 -12.32 12.40
N ASN A 55 25.23 -12.77 12.89
CA ASN A 55 25.29 -13.94 13.74
C ASN A 55 24.64 -13.63 15.10
N GLY A 56 23.42 -14.16 15.31
CA GLY A 56 22.93 -14.48 16.65
C GLY A 56 21.82 -13.62 17.22
N CYS A 57 21.20 -12.69 16.47
CA CYS A 57 19.97 -12.08 16.93
C CYS A 57 18.79 -12.79 16.26
N SER A 58 18.06 -13.62 17.00
CA SER A 58 16.72 -14.11 16.63
C SER A 58 15.71 -12.96 16.50
N ALA A 59 16.11 -11.75 16.12
CA ALA A 59 15.26 -10.60 15.94
C ALA A 59 14.17 -10.89 14.91
N GLU A 60 14.51 -11.51 13.78
CA GLU A 60 13.52 -11.86 12.75
C GLU A 60 12.51 -12.91 13.25
N SER A 61 13.00 -13.96 13.92
CA SER A 61 12.15 -15.00 14.51
C SER A 61 11.30 -14.46 15.66
N HIS A 62 11.85 -13.60 16.52
CA HIS A 62 11.14 -13.01 17.64
C HIS A 62 10.10 -11.99 17.18
N VAL A 63 10.41 -11.17 16.16
CA VAL A 63 9.46 -10.22 15.56
C VAL A 63 8.34 -10.96 14.82
N SER A 64 8.66 -12.00 14.04
CA SER A 64 7.65 -12.81 13.36
C SER A 64 6.77 -13.59 14.34
N HIS A 65 7.33 -14.11 15.42
CA HIS A 65 6.57 -14.76 16.50
C HIS A 65 5.58 -13.78 17.16
N VAL A 66 6.06 -12.61 17.58
CA VAL A 66 5.22 -11.55 18.20
C VAL A 66 4.09 -11.08 17.28
N LEU A 67 4.34 -11.01 15.97
CA LEU A 67 3.34 -10.59 14.99
C LEU A 67 2.34 -11.71 14.64
N SER A 68 2.77 -12.97 14.61
CA SER A 68 1.97 -14.09 14.12
C SER A 68 1.01 -14.70 15.15
N ASP A 69 1.30 -14.58 16.45
CA ASP A 69 0.55 -15.20 17.56
C ASP A 69 -0.97 -14.94 17.60
N ARG A 70 -1.47 -13.93 16.89
CA ARG A 70 -2.91 -13.65 16.74
C ARG A 70 -3.41 -13.58 15.32
N LEU A 71 -2.51 -13.58 14.33
CA LEU A 71 -2.89 -13.68 12.92
C LEU A 71 -3.24 -15.13 12.56
N SER A 72 -2.63 -16.12 13.23
CA SER A 72 -2.76 -17.54 12.89
C SER A 72 -3.96 -18.27 13.54
N SER A 73 -4.46 -17.82 14.69
CA SER A 73 -5.45 -18.62 15.43
C SER A 73 -6.87 -18.53 14.85
N ARG A 74 -7.23 -17.38 14.27
CA ARG A 74 -8.45 -17.14 13.47
C ARG A 74 -8.15 -15.92 12.60
N PRO A 75 -7.94 -16.06 11.28
CA PRO A 75 -7.83 -14.90 10.40
C PRO A 75 -9.20 -14.20 10.41
N MET A 76 -9.39 -13.31 11.38
CA MET A 76 -10.47 -12.33 11.32
C MET A 76 -10.16 -11.53 10.07
N GLY A 77 -11.10 -11.46 9.12
CA GLY A 77 -10.95 -10.76 7.84
C GLY A 77 -10.64 -9.28 8.07
N TRP A 78 -9.40 -8.99 8.44
CA TRP A 78 -8.90 -7.65 8.68
C TRP A 78 -8.54 -7.10 7.32
N SER A 79 -9.06 -5.91 7.02
CA SER A 79 -8.56 -5.14 5.89
C SER A 79 -7.07 -4.88 6.07
N GLN A 80 -6.34 -4.64 4.98
CA GLN A 80 -4.90 -4.33 5.01
C GLN A 80 -4.57 -3.20 6.00
N VAL A 81 -5.45 -2.20 6.09
CA VAL A 81 -5.35 -1.09 7.05
C VAL A 81 -5.55 -1.54 8.50
N GLY A 82 -6.47 -2.47 8.75
CA GLY A 82 -6.69 -3.05 10.08
C GLY A 82 -5.48 -3.86 10.55
N ALA A 83 -4.88 -4.65 9.65
CA ALA A 83 -3.67 -5.41 9.92
C ALA A 83 -2.48 -4.50 10.25
N ASP A 84 -2.25 -3.45 9.48
CA ASP A 84 -1.18 -2.45 9.72
C ASP A 84 -1.35 -1.70 11.05
N ARG A 85 -2.58 -1.30 11.39
CA ARG A 85 -2.85 -0.67 12.69
C ARG A 85 -2.58 -1.63 13.84
N MET A 86 -2.90 -2.90 13.66
CA MET A 86 -2.69 -3.91 14.69
C MET A 86 -1.23 -4.32 14.87
N SER A 87 -0.43 -4.35 13.80
CA SER A 87 1.01 -4.58 13.92
C SER A 87 1.67 -3.44 14.72
N LYS A 88 1.35 -2.19 14.40
CA LYS A 88 1.86 -1.00 15.11
C LYS A 88 1.49 -1.00 16.60
N LEU A 89 0.25 -1.38 16.92
CA LEU A 89 -0.20 -1.46 18.32
C LEU A 89 0.59 -2.50 19.12
N ARG A 90 0.91 -3.65 18.51
CA ARG A 90 1.70 -4.72 19.14
C ARG A 90 3.15 -4.31 19.36
N CYS A 91 3.76 -3.65 18.39
CA CYS A 91 5.10 -3.09 18.54
C CYS A 91 5.14 -2.09 19.70
N TYR A 92 4.13 -1.22 19.79
CA TYR A 92 4.03 -0.24 20.88
C TYR A 92 3.87 -0.92 22.26
N GLU A 93 3.04 -1.96 22.36
CA GLU A 93 2.88 -2.73 23.60
C GLU A 93 4.20 -3.39 24.04
N ARG A 94 4.97 -3.97 23.11
CA ARG A 94 6.26 -4.58 23.43
C ARG A 94 7.34 -3.56 23.80
N ASN A 95 7.35 -2.40 23.16
CA ASN A 95 8.37 -1.37 23.40
C ASN A 95 8.13 -0.59 24.71
N HIS A 96 6.88 -0.46 25.15
CA HIS A 96 6.52 0.45 26.23
C HIS A 96 5.64 -0.17 27.33
N GLY A 97 5.24 -1.43 27.17
CA GLY A 97 4.35 -2.13 28.08
C GLY A 97 2.88 -1.72 27.94
N ARG A 98 2.01 -2.46 28.65
CA ARG A 98 0.54 -2.24 28.60
C ARG A 98 0.10 -0.90 29.21
N GLY A 99 0.85 -0.35 30.16
CA GLY A 99 0.50 0.93 30.80
C GLY A 99 0.40 2.07 29.79
N LYS A 100 1.46 2.28 29.00
CA LYS A 100 1.46 3.35 27.98
C LYS A 100 0.46 3.09 26.86
N LEU A 101 0.15 1.83 26.56
CA LEU A 101 -0.88 1.46 25.59
C LEU A 101 -2.27 1.94 26.04
N ILE A 102 -2.60 1.76 27.33
CA ILE A 102 -3.86 2.22 27.91
C ILE A 102 -3.94 3.75 27.84
N ASP A 103 -2.84 4.45 28.12
CA ASP A 103 -2.77 5.90 28.03
C ASP A 103 -2.95 6.39 26.58
N LEU A 104 -2.35 5.71 25.60
CA LEU A 104 -2.55 6.00 24.18
C LEU A 104 -4.02 5.83 23.76
N VAL A 105 -4.69 4.77 24.25
CA VAL A 105 -6.13 4.56 24.00
C VAL A 105 -6.97 5.64 24.68
N ARG A 106 -6.64 6.02 25.92
CA ARG A 106 -7.30 7.11 26.65
C ARG A 106 -7.14 8.45 25.91
N TYR A 107 -5.94 8.75 25.43
CA TYR A 107 -5.66 9.92 24.60
C TYR A 107 -6.49 9.91 23.31
N SER A 108 -6.49 8.79 22.58
CA SER A 108 -7.28 8.64 21.35
C SER A 108 -8.79 8.82 21.59
N ARG A 109 -9.32 8.31 22.70
CA ARG A 109 -10.73 8.51 23.09
C ARG A 109 -11.03 9.98 23.42
N LYS A 110 -10.18 10.66 24.18
CA LYS A 110 -10.32 12.11 24.45
C LYS A 110 -10.34 12.90 23.14
N GLN A 111 -9.43 12.62 22.23
CA GLN A 111 -9.38 13.27 20.91
C GLN A 111 -10.61 12.97 20.05
N ARG A 112 -11.21 11.78 20.14
CA ARG A 112 -12.49 11.48 19.46
C ARG A 112 -13.67 12.22 20.06
N ILE A 113 -13.69 12.42 21.37
CA ILE A 113 -14.71 13.23 22.06
C ILE A 113 -14.56 14.71 21.67
N ILE A 114 -13.32 15.20 21.51
CA ILE A 114 -13.01 16.57 21.09
C ILE A 114 -13.30 16.80 19.59
N LYS A 115 -13.27 15.75 18.75
CA LYS A 115 -13.63 15.82 17.32
C LYS A 115 -15.15 15.85 17.05
N ALA A 116 -15.93 16.38 17.98
CA ALA A 116 -17.32 16.73 17.71
C ALA A 116 -17.37 18.15 17.13
N THR A 117 -17.40 18.20 15.80
CA THR A 117 -17.86 19.33 14.95
C THR A 117 -16.92 20.53 14.93
N GLY A 118 -16.40 20.85 13.73
CA GLY A 118 -15.56 22.02 13.45
C GLY A 118 -16.29 23.36 13.60
N THR A 119 -16.81 23.63 14.79
CA THR A 119 -17.51 24.85 15.21
C THR A 119 -16.81 25.54 16.37
N ASP A 120 -15.60 25.11 16.74
CA ASP A 120 -14.79 25.75 17.79
C ASP A 120 -14.42 27.21 17.48
N CYS A 121 -14.54 27.61 16.20
CA CYS A 121 -14.31 28.97 15.72
C CYS A 121 -15.58 29.83 15.67
N VAL A 122 -16.76 29.25 15.92
CA VAL A 122 -18.05 29.95 15.84
C VAL A 122 -18.46 30.37 17.25
N PRO A 123 -18.59 31.67 17.55
CA PRO A 123 -19.05 32.10 18.86
C PRO A 123 -20.44 31.53 19.14
N VAL A 124 -20.65 31.01 20.35
CA VAL A 124 -21.97 30.54 20.80
C VAL A 124 -22.89 31.76 20.83
N ARG A 125 -23.77 31.86 19.83
CA ARG A 125 -24.83 32.86 19.82
C ARG A 125 -25.92 32.40 20.79
N GLU A 126 -26.18 33.18 21.82
CA GLU A 126 -27.38 32.99 22.64
C GLU A 126 -28.60 33.32 21.78
N VAL A 127 -29.37 32.29 21.40
CA VAL A 127 -30.62 32.43 20.65
C VAL A 127 -31.77 31.95 21.51
N ALA A 128 -32.85 32.72 21.54
CA ALA A 128 -34.05 32.35 22.27
C ALA A 128 -34.75 31.17 21.57
N LEU A 129 -35.25 30.20 22.35
CA LEU A 129 -35.98 29.03 21.83
C LEU A 129 -37.16 29.38 20.90
N ARG A 130 -37.76 30.57 21.10
CA ARG A 130 -38.82 31.10 20.24
C ARG A 130 -38.34 31.37 18.81
N GLU A 131 -37.14 31.90 18.64
CA GLU A 131 -36.57 32.24 17.33
C GLU A 131 -36.26 30.97 16.54
N ILE A 132 -35.61 29.99 17.19
CA ILE A 132 -35.34 28.66 16.62
C ILE A 132 -36.64 28.01 16.13
N ARG A 133 -37.69 28.02 16.96
CA ARG A 133 -39.01 27.46 16.59
C ARG A 133 -39.64 28.19 15.41
N LYS A 134 -39.51 29.52 15.34
CA LYS A 134 -40.04 30.35 14.24
C LYS A 134 -39.32 30.05 12.92
N GLU A 135 -37.99 29.92 12.94
CA GLU A 135 -37.20 29.54 11.76
C GLU A 135 -37.60 28.16 11.24
N HIS A 136 -37.71 27.17 12.12
CA HIS A 136 -38.14 25.83 11.73
C HIS A 136 -39.56 25.79 11.17
N TYR A 137 -40.48 26.57 11.75
CA TYR A 137 -41.85 26.69 11.24
C TYR A 137 -41.89 27.29 9.83
N ASN A 138 -41.15 28.38 9.60
CA ASN A 138 -41.07 29.02 8.29
C ASN A 138 -40.44 28.10 7.23
N LYS A 139 -39.43 27.32 7.62
CA LYS A 139 -38.78 26.36 6.74
C LYS A 139 -39.74 25.22 6.35
N ALA A 140 -40.45 24.65 7.31
CA ALA A 140 -41.49 23.64 7.05
C ALA A 140 -42.60 24.19 6.13
N LYS A 141 -43.06 25.44 6.38
CA LYS A 141 -44.04 26.12 5.55
C LYS A 141 -43.56 26.29 4.11
N SER A 142 -42.30 26.68 3.88
CA SER A 142 -41.74 26.80 2.54
C SER A 142 -41.69 25.47 1.78
N TYR A 143 -41.40 24.35 2.46
CA TYR A 143 -41.44 23.02 1.82
C TYR A 143 -42.86 22.61 1.45
N ILE A 144 -43.82 22.87 2.33
CA ILE A 144 -45.24 22.60 2.08
C ILE A 144 -45.71 23.42 0.87
N GLU A 145 -45.42 24.72 0.81
CA GLU A 145 -45.80 25.60 -0.30
C GLU A 145 -45.14 25.20 -1.63
N LEU A 146 -43.86 24.81 -1.63
CA LEU A 146 -43.15 24.34 -2.82
C LEU A 146 -43.72 23.02 -3.36
N ILE A 147 -44.04 22.07 -2.48
CA ILE A 147 -44.61 20.76 -2.85
C ILE A 147 -46.07 20.92 -3.27
N GLN A 148 -46.78 21.91 -2.72
CA GLN A 148 -48.18 22.20 -3.03
C GLN A 148 -48.39 23.06 -4.28
N ALA A 149 -47.35 23.29 -5.10
CA ALA A 149 -47.51 23.99 -6.38
C ALA A 149 -48.52 23.25 -7.29
N SER A 150 -49.77 23.72 -7.24
CA SER A 150 -50.86 23.22 -8.07
C SER A 150 -50.66 23.71 -9.50
N ILE A 151 -50.58 22.80 -10.46
CA ILE A 151 -50.55 23.12 -11.89
C ILE A 151 -51.80 23.95 -12.23
N PRO A 152 -51.66 25.22 -12.65
CA PRO A 152 -52.80 26.04 -13.02
C PRO A 152 -53.55 25.37 -14.18
N GLY A 153 -54.87 25.19 -14.04
CA GLY A 153 -55.75 24.70 -15.12
C GLY A 153 -56.06 23.20 -15.17
N THR A 154 -55.39 22.34 -14.39
CA THR A 154 -55.68 20.88 -14.34
C THR A 154 -56.30 20.42 -13.02
N SER A 155 -55.96 21.07 -11.90
CA SER A 155 -56.48 20.71 -10.56
C SER A 155 -57.98 20.94 -10.40
N ALA A 156 -58.56 21.99 -11.01
CA ALA A 156 -59.99 22.28 -10.85
C ALA A 156 -60.89 21.20 -11.47
N ARG A 157 -60.56 20.71 -12.68
CA ARG A 157 -61.31 19.62 -13.35
C ARG A 157 -61.16 18.30 -12.61
N LYS A 158 -59.95 17.94 -12.17
CA LYS A 158 -59.71 16.72 -11.37
C LYS A 158 -60.40 16.80 -10.00
N ALA A 159 -60.33 17.93 -9.30
CA ALA A 159 -61.00 18.13 -8.02
C ALA A 159 -62.54 18.12 -8.16
N ALA A 160 -63.11 18.71 -9.22
CA ALA A 160 -64.54 18.65 -9.51
C ALA A 160 -64.99 17.22 -9.87
N SER A 161 -64.20 16.48 -10.64
CA SER A 161 -64.45 15.08 -11.00
C SER A 161 -64.44 14.16 -9.76
N ILE A 162 -63.44 14.31 -8.88
CA ILE A 162 -63.37 13.59 -7.60
C ILE A 162 -64.56 13.94 -6.70
N ARG A 163 -64.91 15.23 -6.56
CA ARG A 163 -66.09 15.65 -5.78
C ARG A 163 -67.41 15.13 -6.36
N GLY A 164 -67.52 15.02 -7.68
CA GLY A 164 -68.69 14.46 -8.36
C GLY A 164 -68.84 12.95 -8.17
N HIS A 165 -67.73 12.20 -8.17
CA HIS A 165 -67.72 10.74 -7.97
C HIS A 165 -67.81 10.31 -6.50
N LEU A 166 -67.46 11.18 -5.55
CA LEU A 166 -67.63 10.94 -4.11
C LEU A 166 -69.10 11.08 -3.64
N ARG A 167 -70.04 11.41 -4.53
CA ARG A 167 -71.47 11.19 -4.26
C ARG A 167 -71.83 9.74 -4.54
N LEU A 168 -71.43 8.85 -3.63
CA LEU A 168 -72.04 7.53 -3.52
C LEU A 168 -72.52 7.36 -2.08
N ILE A 169 -73.86 7.35 -1.97
CA ILE A 169 -74.75 7.20 -0.80
C ILE A 169 -75.04 8.50 -0.06
#